data_AF-A0A4S8MI46-F1
#
_entry.id   AF-A0A4S8MI46-F1
#
_cell.length_a   1.000
_cell.length_b   1.000
_cell.length_c   1.000
_cell.angle_alpha   90.00
_cell.angle_beta   90.00
_cell.angle_gamma   90.00
#
_symmetry.space_group_name_H-M   'P 1'
#
loop_
_entity.id
_entity.type
_entity.pdbx_description
1 polymer ?
#
loop_
_entity_poly.entity_id
_entity_poly.type
_entity_poly.pdbx_seq_one_letter_code
_entity_poly.pdbx_strand_id
1 'polypeptide(L)'
;MSYETVPTKHLSPFRPLSYASVPVPSTKSPQESASSLVHSSSASPVPTIDPRATLSSHIAVSFSGETFTYDLRSLQSDPREIIQLLKSSASERGNWMIIAAHYRRIGNPSAAITVMTELLDVMAQHSVPEQDLKPVFLLLSGCEKDLGTKHKNADVKISADHYRNAQKWLQKVYNPGPGSVSSAPVAVSVTPHTPPASRSESTRPTPLERQVQSLRDRLNNHVNLLAESQSLKRELEDDFVQERGKRRKLERQVEDLRKEREKARSMELYALDQMRREVDNRRRAEEHARELQIDLEKFTRSMSGHYQRSPSPYY
;
A
#
# COMPACT_ATOMS: atom_id res chain seq x y z
N MET A 1 -55.08 43.34 7.15
CA MET A 1 -54.14 42.28 6.74
C MET A 1 -52.86 42.97 6.32
N SER A 2 -51.88 43.02 7.23
CA SER A 2 -50.65 43.79 7.06
C SER A 2 -49.52 42.83 6.72
N TYR A 3 -48.84 43.08 5.60
CA TYR A 3 -47.74 42.25 5.11
C TYR A 3 -46.44 42.75 5.74
N GLU A 4 -45.77 41.89 6.50
CA GLU A 4 -44.42 42.14 7.03
C GLU A 4 -43.38 41.99 5.92
N THR A 5 -42.73 43.09 5.58
CA THR A 5 -41.62 43.16 4.64
C THR A 5 -40.34 42.71 5.34
N VAL A 6 -39.77 41.57 4.92
CA VAL A 6 -38.51 41.04 5.48
C VAL A 6 -37.31 41.75 4.83
N PRO A 7 -36.32 42.23 5.61
CA PRO A 7 -35.19 42.99 5.07
C PRO A 7 -34.18 42.09 4.35
N THR A 8 -33.96 42.37 3.07
CA THR A 8 -32.98 41.71 2.21
C THR A 8 -31.58 42.18 2.59
N LYS A 9 -30.76 41.29 3.16
CA LYS A 9 -29.37 41.58 3.50
C LYS A 9 -28.53 41.61 2.22
N HIS A 10 -28.01 42.79 1.91
CA HIS A 10 -27.11 43.07 0.80
C HIS A 10 -25.76 42.36 1.05
N LEU A 11 -25.48 41.29 0.30
CA LEU A 11 -24.20 40.57 0.35
C LEU A 11 -23.16 41.33 -0.49
N SER A 12 -22.06 41.69 0.15
CA SER A 12 -20.91 42.38 -0.45
C SER A 12 -20.21 41.51 -1.51
N PRO A 13 -19.65 42.10 -2.58
CA PRO A 13 -18.91 41.36 -3.59
C PRO A 13 -17.62 40.78 -3.02
N PHE A 14 -17.44 39.47 -3.21
CA PHE A 14 -16.22 38.73 -2.88
C PHE A 14 -15.02 39.28 -3.66
N ARG A 15 -13.97 39.70 -2.94
CA ARG A 15 -12.66 40.00 -3.53
C ARG A 15 -11.94 38.68 -3.87
N PRO A 16 -11.41 38.51 -5.10
CA PRO A 16 -10.57 37.37 -5.43
C PRO A 16 -9.23 37.47 -4.70
N LEU A 17 -8.85 36.40 -3.99
CA LEU A 17 -7.53 36.26 -3.37
C LEU A 17 -6.50 35.97 -4.46
N SER A 18 -5.57 36.91 -4.63
CA SER A 18 -4.38 36.78 -5.46
C SER A 18 -3.46 35.69 -4.88
N TYR A 19 -3.36 34.56 -5.58
CA TYR A 19 -2.37 33.52 -5.27
C TYR A 19 -0.97 34.02 -5.63
N ALA A 20 -0.20 34.41 -4.61
CA ALA A 20 1.23 34.67 -4.76
C ALA A 20 1.95 33.34 -5.07
N SER A 21 2.65 33.31 -6.20
CA SER A 21 3.49 32.18 -6.61
C SER A 21 4.68 32.03 -5.67
N VAL A 22 4.82 30.84 -5.09
CA VAL A 22 5.98 30.47 -4.26
C VAL A 22 7.11 30.03 -5.18
N PRO A 23 8.33 30.58 -5.06
CA PRO A 23 9.47 30.19 -5.89
C PRO A 23 10.01 28.82 -5.50
N VAL A 24 10.23 27.98 -6.52
CA VAL A 24 10.83 26.64 -6.42
C VAL A 24 12.35 26.77 -6.21
N PRO A 25 12.94 26.12 -5.18
CA PRO A 25 14.38 26.14 -5.00
C PRO A 25 15.07 25.22 -6.03
N SER A 26 15.98 25.83 -6.79
CA SER A 26 16.82 25.18 -7.81
C SER A 26 17.94 24.38 -7.14
N THR A 27 17.95 23.07 -7.34
CA THR A 27 18.98 22.15 -6.87
C THR A 27 20.21 22.20 -7.78
N LYS A 28 21.30 22.81 -7.28
CA LYS A 28 22.64 22.73 -7.89
C LYS A 28 23.24 21.34 -7.65
N SER A 29 23.62 20.67 -8.74
CA SER A 29 24.51 19.51 -8.71
C SER A 29 25.97 19.95 -8.47
N PRO A 30 26.73 19.25 -7.61
CA PRO A 30 28.19 19.34 -7.62
C PRO A 30 28.79 18.29 -8.56
N GLN A 31 29.63 18.81 -9.44
CA GLN A 31 30.45 18.13 -10.41
C GLN A 31 31.66 17.46 -9.73
N GLU A 32 32.07 16.35 -10.35
CA GLU A 32 33.18 15.45 -10.04
C GLU A 32 34.52 16.13 -9.67
N SER A 33 35.33 15.46 -8.85
CA SER A 33 36.66 14.95 -9.26
C SER A 33 37.45 14.33 -8.10
N ALA A 34 38.14 13.23 -8.42
CA ALA A 34 39.45 12.77 -7.92
C ALA A 34 39.51 11.37 -7.25
N SER A 35 39.98 10.42 -8.06
CA SER A 35 41.09 9.46 -7.83
C SER A 35 41.36 8.90 -6.43
N SER A 36 41.27 7.56 -6.31
CA SER A 36 42.20 6.73 -5.51
C SER A 36 42.07 5.27 -5.94
N LEU A 37 43.05 4.75 -6.68
CA LEU A 37 44.14 3.87 -6.22
C LEU A 37 43.68 2.47 -5.75
N VAL A 38 43.75 1.55 -6.72
CA VAL A 38 43.72 0.09 -6.64
C VAL A 38 44.51 -0.48 -5.44
N HIS A 39 43.81 -1.20 -4.56
CA HIS A 39 44.40 -2.26 -3.74
C HIS A 39 43.53 -3.51 -3.89
N SER A 40 44.02 -4.45 -4.71
CA SER A 40 43.46 -5.79 -4.86
C SER A 40 43.73 -6.63 -3.63
N SER A 41 42.76 -6.70 -2.73
CA SER A 41 42.67 -7.76 -1.73
C SER A 41 41.50 -8.67 -2.10
N SER A 42 41.85 -9.86 -2.61
CA SER A 42 40.95 -10.97 -2.91
C SER A 42 40.32 -11.52 -1.62
N ALA A 43 39.31 -10.83 -1.11
CA ALA A 43 38.37 -11.38 -0.14
C ALA A 43 37.05 -11.59 -0.89
N SER A 44 36.53 -12.82 -0.88
CA SER A 44 35.21 -13.13 -1.44
C SER A 44 34.19 -12.15 -0.86
N PRO A 45 33.49 -11.36 -1.69
CA PRO A 45 32.58 -10.33 -1.21
C PRO A 45 31.45 -11.00 -0.45
N VAL A 46 31.33 -10.68 0.84
CA VAL A 46 30.13 -10.96 1.62
C VAL A 46 28.98 -10.27 0.91
N PRO A 47 27.92 -10.97 0.49
CA PRO A 47 26.81 -10.37 -0.24
C PRO A 47 26.21 -9.26 0.63
N THR A 48 26.51 -8.02 0.28
CA THR A 48 25.87 -6.84 0.87
C THR A 48 24.41 -6.90 0.44
N ILE A 49 23.55 -7.33 1.36
CA ILE A 49 22.10 -7.39 1.16
C ILE A 49 21.62 -5.94 1.06
N ASP A 50 21.44 -5.45 -0.17
CA ASP A 50 20.88 -4.12 -0.40
C ASP A 50 19.44 -4.10 0.16
N PRO A 51 19.14 -3.25 1.16
CA PRO A 51 17.80 -3.15 1.74
C PRO A 51 16.77 -2.59 0.76
N ARG A 52 17.20 -2.17 -0.45
CA ARG A 52 16.33 -1.86 -1.58
C ARG A 52 16.28 -2.98 -2.62
N ALA A 53 16.27 -4.24 -2.19
CA ALA A 53 15.94 -5.36 -3.06
C ALA A 53 14.56 -5.11 -3.72
N THR A 54 14.58 -4.48 -4.88
CA THR A 54 13.42 -4.26 -5.73
C THR A 54 12.95 -5.66 -6.10
N LEU A 55 11.89 -6.12 -5.45
CA LEU A 55 11.22 -7.38 -5.75
C LEU A 55 11.12 -7.51 -7.26
N SER A 56 11.84 -8.49 -7.81
CA SER A 56 11.98 -8.67 -9.25
C SER A 56 10.59 -8.60 -9.90
N SER A 57 10.45 -7.73 -10.89
CA SER A 57 9.21 -7.66 -11.68
C SER A 57 9.11 -8.81 -12.68
N HIS A 58 10.11 -9.70 -12.72
CA HIS A 58 10.18 -10.79 -13.69
C HIS A 58 10.49 -12.11 -12.98
N ILE A 59 9.97 -13.20 -13.55
CA ILE A 59 10.34 -14.56 -13.18
C ILE A 59 10.97 -15.27 -14.37
N ALA A 60 11.94 -16.14 -14.12
CA ALA A 60 12.50 -17.02 -15.12
C ALA A 60 11.82 -18.38 -15.01
N VAL A 61 11.23 -18.86 -16.11
CA VAL A 61 10.54 -20.15 -16.19
C VAL A 61 11.20 -20.97 -17.28
N SER A 62 11.58 -22.20 -16.97
CA SER A 62 12.18 -23.12 -17.95
C SER A 62 11.12 -24.07 -18.50
N PHE A 63 11.01 -24.17 -19.82
CA PHE A 63 10.11 -25.09 -20.52
C PHE A 63 10.88 -25.77 -21.65
N SER A 64 10.93 -27.11 -21.63
CA SER A 64 11.64 -27.91 -22.65
C SER A 64 13.12 -27.55 -22.85
N GLY A 65 13.81 -27.14 -21.78
CA GLY A 65 15.23 -26.76 -21.81
C GLY A 65 15.51 -25.31 -22.21
N GLU A 66 14.49 -24.55 -22.61
CA GLU A 66 14.59 -23.11 -22.87
C GLU A 66 14.08 -22.32 -21.66
N THR A 67 14.78 -21.23 -21.31
CA THR A 67 14.37 -20.35 -20.20
C THR A 67 13.75 -19.08 -20.76
N PHE A 68 12.51 -18.82 -20.35
CA PHE A 68 11.76 -17.62 -20.72
C PHE A 68 11.63 -16.71 -19.50
N THR A 69 11.64 -15.41 -19.76
CA THR A 69 11.40 -14.40 -18.73
C THR A 69 9.97 -13.91 -18.85
N TYR A 70 9.19 -14.03 -17.78
CA TYR A 70 7.80 -13.57 -17.73
C TYR A 70 7.69 -12.30 -16.90
N ASP A 71 7.09 -11.23 -17.46
CA ASP A 71 6.83 -9.98 -16.74
C ASP A 71 5.59 -10.12 -15.86
N LEU A 72 5.77 -9.93 -14.56
CA LEU A 72 4.69 -10.00 -13.58
C LEU A 72 3.73 -8.80 -13.69
N ARG A 73 4.13 -7.70 -14.34
CA ARG A 73 3.25 -6.53 -14.52
C ARG A 73 2.14 -6.77 -15.54
N SER A 74 2.36 -7.69 -16.49
CA SER A 74 1.35 -8.11 -17.47
C SER A 74 0.46 -9.25 -16.97
N LEU A 75 0.59 -9.64 -15.70
CA LEU A 75 -0.15 -10.75 -15.13
C LEU A 75 -1.66 -10.44 -15.06
N GLN A 76 -2.47 -11.37 -15.55
CA GLN A 76 -3.93 -11.23 -15.56
C GLN A 76 -4.51 -11.30 -14.14
N SER A 77 -5.68 -10.67 -13.93
CA SER A 77 -6.38 -10.73 -12.65
C SER A 77 -6.85 -12.15 -12.28
N ASP A 78 -7.16 -12.97 -13.29
CA ASP A 78 -7.49 -14.40 -13.13
C ASP A 78 -6.19 -15.23 -13.13
N PRO A 79 -5.91 -16.02 -12.07
CA PRO A 79 -4.67 -16.77 -11.97
C PRO A 79 -4.61 -18.03 -12.83
N ARG A 80 -5.68 -18.42 -13.53
CA ARG A 80 -5.73 -19.71 -14.26
C ARG A 80 -4.63 -19.88 -15.30
N GLU A 81 -4.39 -18.87 -16.12
CA GLU A 81 -3.38 -18.93 -17.18
C GLU A 81 -1.97 -19.12 -16.62
N ILE A 82 -1.63 -18.36 -15.58
CA ILE A 82 -0.31 -18.47 -14.95
C ILE A 82 -0.15 -19.79 -14.19
N ILE A 83 -1.20 -20.30 -13.54
CA ILE A 83 -1.19 -21.62 -12.91
C ILE A 83 -0.94 -22.71 -13.96
N GLN A 84 -1.60 -22.64 -15.12
CA GLN A 84 -1.39 -23.59 -16.21
C GLN A 84 0.05 -23.53 -16.72
N LEU A 85 0.60 -22.32 -16.90
CA LEU A 85 2.00 -22.15 -17.28
C LEU A 85 2.95 -22.81 -16.26
N LEU A 86 2.79 -22.49 -14.97
CA LEU A 86 3.64 -23.03 -13.90
C LEU A 86 3.59 -24.56 -13.82
N LYS A 87 2.39 -25.15 -13.99
CA LYS A 87 2.23 -26.61 -14.03
C LYS A 87 2.91 -27.21 -15.24
N SER A 88 2.66 -26.66 -16.42
CA SER A 88 3.21 -27.18 -17.69
C SER A 88 4.74 -27.11 -17.74
N SER A 89 5.33 -26.12 -17.08
CA SER A 89 6.77 -25.91 -17.00
C SER A 89 7.43 -26.62 -15.82
N ALA A 90 6.68 -27.38 -15.01
CA ALA A 90 7.15 -27.94 -13.75
C ALA A 90 7.92 -26.90 -12.90
N SER A 91 7.40 -25.67 -12.83
CA SER A 91 8.10 -24.54 -12.20
C SER A 91 8.44 -24.83 -10.74
N GLU A 92 9.64 -24.41 -10.34
CA GLU A 92 10.10 -24.52 -8.96
C GLU A 92 9.20 -23.75 -7.99
N ARG A 93 9.12 -24.24 -6.75
CA ARG A 93 8.37 -23.62 -5.64
C ARG A 93 8.62 -22.11 -5.51
N GLY A 94 9.85 -21.65 -5.75
CA GLY A 94 10.20 -20.22 -5.68
C GLY A 94 9.36 -19.35 -6.63
N ASN A 95 9.14 -19.81 -7.87
CA ASN A 95 8.36 -19.07 -8.86
C ASN A 95 6.89 -18.94 -8.45
N TRP A 96 6.30 -20.01 -7.94
CA TRP A 96 4.93 -19.98 -7.37
C TRP A 96 4.81 -18.94 -6.24
N MET A 97 5.79 -18.93 -5.33
CA MET A 97 5.84 -17.99 -4.20
C MET A 97 5.93 -16.53 -4.66
N ILE A 98 6.79 -16.24 -5.64
CA ILE A 98 6.94 -14.89 -6.20
C ILE A 98 5.63 -14.40 -6.82
N ILE A 99 4.95 -15.25 -7.59
CA ILE A 99 3.67 -14.90 -8.24
C ILE A 99 2.57 -14.63 -7.20
N ALA A 100 2.39 -15.51 -6.21
CA ALA A 100 1.37 -15.28 -5.19
C ALA A 100 1.67 -14.02 -4.35
N ALA A 101 2.94 -13.78 -4.02
CA ALA A 101 3.36 -12.55 -3.36
C ALA A 101 3.05 -11.31 -4.23
N HIS A 102 3.25 -11.41 -5.54
CA HIS A 102 2.86 -10.36 -6.48
C HIS A 102 1.34 -10.10 -6.45
N TYR A 103 0.51 -11.14 -6.59
CA TYR A 103 -0.96 -11.02 -6.53
C TYR A 103 -1.43 -10.37 -5.22
N ARG A 104 -0.86 -10.78 -4.09
CA ARG A 104 -1.15 -10.18 -2.79
C ARG A 104 -0.78 -8.69 -2.76
N ARG A 105 0.40 -8.33 -3.27
CA ARG A 105 0.91 -6.95 -3.30
C ARG A 105 0.05 -6.02 -4.16
N ILE A 106 -0.47 -6.49 -5.29
CA ILE A 106 -1.39 -5.71 -6.13
C ILE A 106 -2.82 -5.68 -5.59
N GLY A 107 -3.05 -6.24 -4.40
CA GLY A 107 -4.35 -6.21 -3.74
C GLY A 107 -5.32 -7.27 -4.25
N ASN A 108 -4.85 -8.35 -4.86
CA ASN A 108 -5.67 -9.51 -5.24
C ASN A 108 -5.29 -10.77 -4.42
N PRO A 109 -5.61 -10.80 -3.11
CA PRO A 109 -5.29 -11.94 -2.25
C PRO A 109 -6.07 -13.21 -2.60
N SER A 110 -7.24 -13.09 -3.27
CA SER A 110 -8.01 -14.26 -3.72
C SER A 110 -7.23 -15.06 -4.75
N ALA A 111 -6.70 -14.41 -5.79
CA ALA A 111 -5.86 -15.05 -6.79
C ALA A 111 -4.59 -15.66 -6.17
N ALA A 112 -3.98 -14.96 -5.20
CA ALA A 112 -2.82 -15.47 -4.47
C ALA A 112 -3.14 -16.77 -3.70
N ILE A 113 -4.31 -16.85 -3.05
CA ILE A 113 -4.77 -18.08 -2.39
C ILE A 113 -4.90 -19.21 -3.41
N THR A 114 -5.57 -18.96 -4.55
CA THR A 114 -5.74 -19.98 -5.61
C THR A 114 -4.40 -20.54 -6.08
N VAL A 115 -3.43 -19.66 -6.40
CA VAL A 115 -2.07 -20.07 -6.80
C VAL A 115 -1.39 -20.92 -5.72
N MET A 116 -1.52 -20.54 -4.45
CA MET A 116 -0.90 -21.26 -3.34
C MET A 116 -1.57 -22.60 -3.04
N THR A 117 -2.89 -22.72 -3.16
CA THR A 117 -3.58 -24.03 -3.05
C THR A 117 -3.15 -24.98 -4.15
N GLU A 118 -3.03 -24.50 -5.38
CA GLU A 118 -2.55 -25.31 -6.51
C GLU A 118 -1.08 -25.73 -6.32
N LEU A 119 -0.24 -24.86 -5.76
CA LEU A 119 1.10 -25.24 -5.33
C LEU A 119 1.07 -26.36 -4.30
N LEU A 120 0.21 -26.29 -3.27
CA LEU A 120 0.10 -27.35 -2.26
C LEU A 120 -0.27 -28.70 -2.88
N ASP A 121 -1.20 -28.70 -3.84
CA ASP A 121 -1.61 -29.91 -4.55
C ASP A 121 -0.45 -30.50 -5.38
N VAL A 122 0.30 -29.65 -6.10
CA VAL A 122 1.49 -30.08 -6.85
C VAL A 122 2.56 -30.61 -5.90
N MET A 123 2.83 -29.95 -4.78
CA MET A 123 3.83 -30.38 -3.80
C MET A 123 3.43 -31.71 -3.12
N ALA A 124 2.14 -31.91 -2.86
CA ALA A 124 1.62 -33.18 -2.35
C ALA A 124 1.81 -34.33 -3.35
N GLN A 125 1.60 -34.08 -4.65
CA GLN A 125 1.86 -35.07 -5.71
C GLN A 125 3.35 -35.46 -5.77
N HIS A 126 4.26 -34.53 -5.44
CA HIS A 126 5.71 -34.76 -5.43
C HIS A 126 6.24 -35.23 -4.06
N SER A 127 5.36 -35.59 -3.12
CA SER A 127 5.72 -36.06 -1.77
C SER A 127 6.61 -35.08 -0.98
N VAL A 128 6.46 -33.77 -1.21
CA VAL A 128 7.22 -32.75 -0.46
C VAL A 128 6.69 -32.71 0.98
N PRO A 129 7.56 -32.81 2.00
CA PRO A 129 7.13 -32.84 3.39
C PRO A 129 6.47 -31.51 3.79
N GLU A 130 5.42 -31.59 4.59
CA GLU A 130 4.64 -30.42 5.02
C GLU A 130 5.49 -29.38 5.78
N GLN A 131 6.58 -29.82 6.43
CA GLN A 131 7.53 -28.95 7.14
C GLN A 131 8.21 -27.94 6.22
N ASP A 132 8.45 -28.31 4.96
CA ASP A 132 9.06 -27.44 3.96
C ASP A 132 8.05 -26.46 3.34
N LEU A 133 6.75 -26.68 3.59
CA LEU A 133 5.66 -25.83 3.10
C LEU A 133 5.30 -24.70 4.08
N LYS A 134 6.05 -24.53 5.17
CA LYS A 134 5.85 -23.42 6.14
C LYS A 134 5.76 -22.03 5.48
N PRO A 135 6.62 -21.65 4.52
CA PRO A 135 6.48 -20.36 3.84
C PRO A 135 5.15 -20.20 3.08
N VAL A 136 4.64 -21.30 2.50
CA VAL A 136 3.36 -21.33 1.78
C VAL A 136 2.20 -21.07 2.75
N PHE A 137 2.19 -21.76 3.90
CA PHE A 137 1.17 -21.55 4.93
C PHE A 137 1.20 -20.15 5.54
N LEU A 138 2.39 -19.59 5.77
CA LEU A 138 2.52 -18.20 6.21
C LEU A 138 1.93 -17.23 5.20
N LEU A 139 2.22 -17.41 3.90
CA LEU A 139 1.67 -16.55 2.86
C LEU A 139 0.14 -16.68 2.76
N LEU A 140 -0.39 -17.91 2.77
CA LEU A 140 -1.84 -18.17 2.80
C LEU A 140 -2.52 -17.50 3.99
N SER A 141 -1.94 -17.58 5.19
CA SER A 141 -2.48 -16.92 6.38
C SER A 141 -2.58 -15.39 6.22
N GLY A 142 -1.59 -14.80 5.56
CA GLY A 142 -1.57 -13.37 5.23
C GLY A 142 -2.67 -13.02 4.24
N CYS A 143 -2.83 -13.79 3.16
CA CYS A 143 -3.88 -13.55 2.16
C CYS A 143 -5.29 -13.67 2.74
N GLU A 144 -5.55 -14.68 3.58
CA GLU A 144 -6.83 -14.87 4.26
C GLU A 144 -7.14 -13.70 5.20
N LYS A 145 -6.17 -13.23 5.98
CA LYS A 145 -6.33 -12.03 6.82
C LYS A 145 -6.66 -10.79 6.00
N ASP A 146 -6.01 -10.62 4.85
CA ASP A 146 -6.27 -9.49 3.94
C ASP A 146 -7.71 -9.55 3.40
N LEU A 147 -8.22 -10.74 3.05
CA LEU A 147 -9.61 -10.94 2.64
C LEU A 147 -10.61 -10.68 3.79
N GLY A 148 -10.32 -11.16 5.00
CA GLY A 148 -11.14 -10.87 6.18
C GLY A 148 -11.24 -9.37 6.46
N THR A 149 -10.15 -8.64 6.29
CA THR A 149 -10.13 -7.18 6.44
C THR A 149 -11.01 -6.49 5.39
N LYS A 150 -10.96 -6.95 4.13
CA LYS A 150 -11.80 -6.40 3.04
C LYS A 150 -13.29 -6.64 3.26
N HIS A 151 -13.68 -7.81 3.76
CA HIS A 151 -15.08 -8.18 3.96
C HIS A 151 -15.66 -7.69 5.29
N LYS A 152 -14.84 -7.15 6.21
CA LYS A 152 -15.27 -6.72 7.56
C LYS A 152 -16.52 -5.83 7.56
N ASN A 153 -16.67 -4.96 6.56
CA ASN A 153 -17.80 -4.03 6.46
C ASN A 153 -18.93 -4.53 5.56
N ALA A 154 -18.69 -5.54 4.73
CA ALA A 154 -19.65 -6.04 3.74
C ALA A 154 -20.41 -7.27 4.26
N ASP A 155 -19.69 -8.23 4.85
CA ASP A 155 -20.26 -9.47 5.39
C ASP A 155 -19.39 -9.99 6.55
N VAL A 156 -19.94 -9.85 7.77
CA VAL A 156 -19.26 -10.26 9.02
C VAL A 156 -18.98 -11.76 9.05
N LYS A 157 -19.86 -12.58 8.46
CA LYS A 157 -19.71 -14.04 8.47
C LYS A 157 -18.56 -14.47 7.56
N ILE A 158 -18.54 -13.97 6.33
CA ILE A 158 -17.43 -14.23 5.37
C ILE A 158 -16.11 -13.74 5.97
N SER A 159 -16.11 -12.54 6.56
CA SER A 159 -14.94 -12.01 7.26
C SER A 159 -14.45 -12.95 8.37
N ALA A 160 -15.35 -13.46 9.22
CA ALA A 160 -15.00 -14.38 10.30
C ALA A 160 -14.43 -15.71 9.81
N ASP A 161 -14.96 -16.25 8.71
CA ASP A 161 -14.47 -17.48 8.10
C ASP A 161 -13.03 -17.31 7.56
N HIS A 162 -12.72 -16.18 6.93
CA HIS A 162 -11.35 -15.86 6.51
C HIS A 162 -10.38 -15.77 7.70
N TYR A 163 -10.77 -15.15 8.83
CA TYR A 163 -9.92 -15.13 10.02
C TYR A 163 -9.71 -16.53 10.61
N ARG A 164 -10.73 -17.38 10.59
CA ARG A 164 -10.61 -18.79 11.03
C ARG A 164 -9.63 -19.56 10.14
N ASN A 165 -9.70 -19.37 8.82
CA ASN A 165 -8.75 -19.96 7.87
C ASN A 165 -7.33 -19.47 8.10
N ALA A 166 -7.13 -18.15 8.31
CA ALA A 166 -5.83 -17.58 8.63
C ALA A 166 -5.22 -18.24 9.88
N GLN A 167 -6.02 -18.43 10.94
CA GLN A 167 -5.59 -19.11 12.15
C GLN A 167 -5.23 -20.58 11.90
N LYS A 168 -6.03 -21.29 11.11
CA LYS A 168 -5.74 -22.68 10.71
C LYS A 168 -4.37 -22.80 10.01
N TRP A 169 -4.05 -21.88 9.11
CA TRP A 169 -2.75 -21.86 8.43
C TRP A 169 -1.59 -21.56 9.40
N LEU A 170 -1.77 -20.63 10.34
CA LEU A 170 -0.75 -20.35 11.36
C LEU A 170 -0.53 -21.54 12.29
N GLN A 171 -1.59 -22.25 12.67
CA GLN A 171 -1.47 -23.47 13.48
C GLN A 171 -0.61 -24.52 12.77
N LYS A 172 -0.72 -24.68 11.44
CA LYS A 172 0.17 -25.59 10.70
C LYS A 172 1.66 -25.22 10.78
N VAL A 173 1.98 -23.93 10.89
CA VAL A 173 3.37 -23.45 10.94
C VAL A 173 3.97 -23.65 12.32
N TYR A 174 3.21 -23.31 13.37
CA TYR A 174 3.72 -23.21 14.75
C TYR A 174 3.37 -24.41 15.63
N ASN A 175 2.30 -25.13 15.31
CA ASN A 175 1.88 -26.33 16.02
C ASN A 175 1.95 -27.53 15.06
N PRO A 176 3.16 -27.97 14.66
CA PRO A 176 3.29 -29.23 13.96
C PRO A 176 2.66 -30.29 14.86
N GLY A 177 1.63 -30.99 14.36
CA GLY A 177 0.82 -31.89 15.17
C GLY A 177 1.66 -32.94 15.92
N PRO A 178 1.11 -33.59 16.95
CA PRO A 178 1.83 -34.46 17.89
C PRO A 178 2.52 -35.70 17.26
N GLY A 179 2.41 -35.92 15.95
CA GLY A 179 3.17 -36.94 15.21
C GLY A 179 4.52 -36.49 14.66
N SER A 180 4.85 -35.19 14.72
CA SER A 180 6.14 -34.68 14.24
C SER A 180 7.18 -34.77 15.36
N VAL A 181 7.75 -35.96 15.55
CA VAL A 181 8.88 -36.23 16.45
C VAL A 181 10.13 -35.46 15.99
N SER A 182 10.15 -34.15 16.25
CA SER A 182 11.32 -33.30 16.09
C SER A 182 12.33 -33.71 17.15
N SER A 183 13.42 -34.34 16.69
CA SER A 183 14.61 -34.71 17.44
C SER A 183 14.90 -33.73 18.58
N ALA A 184 14.84 -34.23 19.81
CA ALA A 184 15.12 -33.48 21.01
C ALA A 184 16.60 -33.04 21.05
N PRO A 185 16.91 -31.85 21.61
CA PRO A 185 18.28 -31.40 21.75
C PRO A 185 19.05 -32.31 22.72
N VAL A 186 20.16 -32.86 22.23
CA VAL A 186 21.09 -33.70 23.00
C VAL A 186 21.65 -32.86 24.15
N ALA A 187 21.25 -33.19 25.37
CA ALA A 187 21.79 -32.58 26.59
C ALA A 187 23.23 -33.04 26.80
N VAL A 188 24.19 -32.15 26.58
CA VAL A 188 25.61 -32.37 26.88
C VAL A 188 25.80 -32.25 28.40
N SER A 189 25.99 -33.39 29.07
CA SER A 189 26.41 -33.43 30.48
C SER A 189 27.88 -33.06 30.61
N VAL A 190 28.16 -31.95 31.28
CA VAL A 190 29.52 -31.54 31.67
C VAL A 190 29.75 -31.94 33.12
N THR A 191 30.72 -32.81 33.38
CA THR A 191 31.15 -33.23 34.71
C THR A 191 32.26 -32.32 35.26
N PRO A 192 32.21 -31.91 36.55
CA PRO A 192 33.24 -31.08 37.16
C PRO A 192 34.38 -31.92 37.78
N HIS A 193 35.63 -31.57 37.47
CA HIS A 193 36.83 -32.08 38.17
C HIS A 193 37.61 -30.94 38.83
N THR A 194 37.87 -31.10 40.13
CA THR A 194 38.58 -30.20 41.04
C THR A 194 40.05 -30.61 41.17
N PRO A 195 41.04 -29.68 41.13
CA PRO A 195 42.38 -29.98 41.61
C PRO A 195 42.85 -29.10 42.80
N PRO A 196 43.84 -29.59 43.58
CA PRO A 196 44.29 -28.98 44.84
C PRO A 196 45.42 -27.94 44.65
N ALA A 197 45.60 -27.15 45.71
CA ALA A 197 46.46 -25.97 45.81
C ALA A 197 47.96 -26.27 45.99
N SER A 198 48.84 -25.45 45.39
CA SER A 198 50.18 -25.16 45.92
C SER A 198 50.72 -23.82 45.42
N ARG A 199 51.29 -23.05 46.35
CA ARG A 199 52.04 -21.80 46.18
C ARG A 199 53.34 -22.00 45.40
N SER A 200 53.72 -21.05 44.54
CA SER A 200 54.94 -20.22 44.67
C SER A 200 55.21 -19.38 43.41
N GLU A 201 55.96 -18.30 43.65
CA GLU A 201 56.18 -17.13 42.83
C GLU A 201 56.85 -17.40 41.47
N SER A 202 56.27 -16.85 40.40
CA SER A 202 57.01 -16.49 39.17
C SER A 202 56.10 -15.62 38.29
N THR A 203 56.57 -14.41 37.99
CA THR A 203 55.92 -13.32 37.24
C THR A 203 55.78 -13.63 35.74
N ARG A 204 55.22 -14.79 35.40
CA ARG A 204 54.73 -15.11 34.07
C ARG A 204 53.32 -15.63 34.23
N PRO A 205 52.33 -15.03 33.55
CA PRO A 205 50.95 -15.46 33.71
C PRO A 205 50.88 -16.94 33.34
N THR A 206 50.47 -17.72 34.33
CA THR A 206 50.32 -19.16 34.18
C THR A 206 49.37 -19.43 33.00
N PRO A 207 49.50 -20.57 32.29
CA PRO A 207 48.60 -20.89 31.17
C PRO A 207 47.11 -20.80 31.56
N LEU A 208 46.79 -21.05 32.84
CA LEU A 208 45.45 -20.85 33.40
C LEU A 208 45.03 -19.38 33.46
N GLU A 209 45.90 -18.46 33.86
CA GLU A 209 45.60 -17.02 33.86
C GLU A 209 45.29 -16.49 32.46
N ARG A 210 46.00 -16.97 31.43
CA ARG A 210 45.68 -16.62 30.03
C ARG A 210 44.30 -17.10 29.61
N GLN A 211 43.92 -18.31 30.02
CA GLN A 211 42.58 -18.84 29.76
C GLN A 211 41.50 -18.05 30.50
N VAL A 212 41.71 -17.73 31.78
CA VAL A 212 40.81 -16.88 32.56
C VAL A 212 40.66 -15.51 31.91
N GLN A 213 41.77 -14.92 31.44
CA GLN A 213 41.71 -13.63 30.74
C GLN A 213 40.94 -13.75 29.41
N SER A 214 41.21 -14.78 28.60
CA SER A 214 40.47 -15.01 27.36
C SER A 214 38.96 -15.20 27.58
N LEU A 215 38.58 -15.88 28.68
CA LEU A 215 37.17 -16.03 29.05
C LEU A 215 36.55 -14.68 29.49
N ARG A 216 37.29 -13.86 30.24
CA ARG A 216 36.85 -12.50 30.60
C ARG A 216 36.68 -11.62 29.36
N ASP A 217 37.61 -11.68 28.43
CA ASP A 217 37.55 -10.91 27.18
C ASP A 217 36.34 -11.36 26.33
N ARG A 218 36.09 -12.67 26.24
CA ARG A 218 34.88 -13.19 25.57
C ARG A 218 33.60 -12.74 26.27
N LEU A 219 33.55 -12.80 27.60
CA LEU A 219 32.39 -12.34 28.36
C LEU A 219 32.15 -10.84 28.13
N ASN A 220 33.20 -10.03 28.18
CA ASN A 220 33.13 -8.60 27.88
C ASN A 220 32.64 -8.34 26.46
N ASN A 221 33.11 -9.10 25.47
CA ASN A 221 32.63 -9.01 24.10
C ASN A 221 31.13 -9.34 23.99
N HIS A 222 30.65 -10.38 24.69
CA HIS A 222 29.22 -10.71 24.73
C HIS A 222 28.40 -9.61 25.41
N VAL A 223 28.89 -9.02 26.50
CA VAL A 223 28.23 -7.89 27.16
C VAL A 223 28.14 -6.68 26.23
N ASN A 224 29.21 -6.37 25.50
CA ASN A 224 29.22 -5.27 24.53
C ASN A 224 28.23 -5.50 23.38
N LEU A 225 28.20 -6.71 22.81
CA LEU A 225 27.23 -7.05 21.75
C LEU A 225 25.78 -6.98 22.23
N LEU A 226 25.50 -7.38 23.47
CA LEU A 226 24.17 -7.24 24.06
C LEU A 226 23.80 -5.78 24.28
N ALA A 227 24.75 -4.95 24.72
CA ALA A 227 24.52 -3.51 24.89
C ALA A 227 24.24 -2.82 23.54
N GLU A 228 25.00 -3.14 22.49
CA GLU A 228 24.78 -2.64 21.13
C GLU A 228 23.44 -3.10 20.55
N SER A 229 23.08 -4.38 20.76
CA SER A 229 21.78 -4.89 20.34
C SER A 229 20.62 -4.17 21.04
N GLN A 230 20.79 -3.85 22.33
CA GLN A 230 19.80 -3.10 23.08
C GLN A 230 19.71 -1.63 22.66
N SER A 231 20.82 -0.98 22.29
CA SER A 231 20.78 0.40 21.79
C SER A 231 20.10 0.49 20.42
N LEU A 232 20.43 -0.41 19.50
CA LEU A 232 19.78 -0.49 18.19
C LEU A 232 18.28 -0.77 18.32
N LYS A 233 17.89 -1.62 19.28
CA LYS A 233 16.47 -1.85 19.58
C LYS A 233 15.76 -0.56 19.98
N ARG A 234 16.34 0.24 20.88
CA ARG A 234 15.76 1.51 21.33
C ARG A 234 15.64 2.51 20.17
N GLU A 235 16.67 2.60 19.33
CA GLU A 235 16.66 3.45 18.14
C GLU A 235 15.53 3.08 17.17
N LEU A 236 15.34 1.79 16.89
CA LEU A 236 14.23 1.31 16.05
C LEU A 236 12.86 1.56 16.67
N GLU A 237 12.73 1.45 17.99
CA GLU A 237 11.50 1.79 18.71
C GLU A 237 11.17 3.30 18.58
N ASP A 238 12.17 4.17 18.70
CA ASP A 238 12.02 5.62 18.53
C ASP A 238 11.64 5.99 17.08
N ASP A 239 12.30 5.38 16.09
CA ASP A 239 11.98 5.56 14.67
C ASP A 239 10.55 5.13 14.34
N PHE A 240 10.09 4.02 14.92
CA PHE A 240 8.71 3.56 14.75
C PHE A 240 7.70 4.57 15.33
N VAL A 241 8.00 5.16 16.49
CA VAL A 241 7.15 6.22 17.08
C VAL A 241 7.12 7.46 16.17
N GLN A 242 8.27 7.86 15.62
CA GLN A 242 8.35 8.99 14.69
C GLN A 242 7.58 8.74 13.39
N GLU A 243 7.72 7.56 12.79
CA GLU A 243 6.98 7.14 11.59
C GLU A 243 5.48 7.23 11.84
N ARG A 244 5.01 6.67 12.97
CA ARG A 244 3.60 6.69 13.33
C ARG A 244 3.08 8.12 13.51
N GLY A 245 3.90 9.01 14.05
CA GLY A 245 3.61 10.44 14.15
C GLY A 245 3.46 11.10 12.78
N LYS A 246 4.41 10.87 11.87
CA LYS A 246 4.39 11.36 10.48
C LYS A 246 3.16 10.84 9.74
N ARG A 247 2.86 9.54 9.87
CA ARG A 247 1.70 8.89 9.24
C ARG A 247 0.39 9.51 9.69
N ARG A 248 0.17 9.68 11.00
CA ARG A 248 -1.03 10.36 11.53
C ARG A 248 -1.16 11.80 11.02
N LYS A 249 -0.04 12.52 10.87
CA LYS A 249 -0.04 13.88 10.32
C LYS A 249 -0.49 13.89 8.85
N LEU A 250 0.06 12.99 8.03
CA LEU A 250 -0.31 12.86 6.63
C LEU A 250 -1.77 12.42 6.47
N GLU A 251 -2.25 11.49 7.30
CA GLU A 251 -3.66 11.05 7.30
C GLU A 251 -4.62 12.22 7.58
N ARG A 252 -4.30 13.10 8.54
CA ARG A 252 -5.08 14.32 8.79
C ARG A 252 -5.06 15.26 7.58
N GLN A 253 -3.90 15.48 6.98
CA GLN A 253 -3.79 16.34 5.78
C GLN A 253 -4.61 15.80 4.61
N VAL A 254 -4.60 14.49 4.38
CA VAL A 254 -5.43 13.86 3.35
C VAL A 254 -6.91 14.07 3.65
N GLU A 255 -7.33 13.95 4.91
CA GLU A 255 -8.71 14.18 5.32
C GLU A 255 -9.15 15.63 5.17
N ASP A 256 -8.29 16.59 5.55
CA ASP A 256 -8.55 18.01 5.40
C ASP A 256 -8.69 18.39 3.91
N LEU A 257 -7.79 17.90 3.05
CA LEU A 257 -7.86 18.11 1.59
C LEU A 257 -9.11 17.47 0.97
N ARG A 258 -9.58 16.32 1.48
CA ARG A 258 -10.85 15.72 1.04
C ARG A 258 -12.03 16.62 1.36
N LYS A 259 -12.10 17.15 2.59
CA LYS A 259 -13.15 18.08 3.01
C LYS A 259 -13.14 19.37 2.20
N GLU A 260 -11.96 19.91 1.91
CA GLU A 260 -11.81 21.09 1.05
C GLU A 260 -12.32 20.83 -0.37
N ARG A 261 -11.97 19.67 -0.96
CA ARG A 261 -12.47 19.27 -2.27
C ARG A 261 -13.99 19.12 -2.29
N GLU A 262 -14.58 18.51 -1.27
CA GLU A 262 -16.04 18.37 -1.15
C GLU A 262 -16.73 19.73 -1.02
N LYS A 263 -16.16 20.64 -0.22
CA LYS A 263 -16.64 22.02 -0.10
C LYS A 263 -16.58 22.75 -1.44
N ALA A 264 -15.47 22.62 -2.18
CA ALA A 264 -15.31 23.22 -3.50
C ALA A 264 -16.38 22.71 -4.49
N ARG A 265 -16.61 21.38 -4.52
CA ARG A 265 -17.67 20.77 -5.34
C ARG A 265 -19.06 21.24 -4.96
N SER A 266 -19.34 21.40 -3.66
CA SER A 266 -20.64 21.92 -3.20
C SER A 266 -20.87 23.35 -3.67
N MET A 267 -19.84 24.22 -3.61
CA MET A 267 -19.92 25.59 -4.12
C MET A 267 -20.09 25.63 -5.64
N GLU A 268 -19.41 24.75 -6.37
CA GLU A 268 -19.55 24.59 -7.82
C GLU A 268 -20.99 24.21 -8.21
N LEU A 269 -21.55 23.18 -7.56
CA LEU A 269 -22.94 22.76 -7.79
C LEU A 269 -23.94 23.89 -7.52
N TYR A 270 -23.72 24.66 -6.45
CA TYR A 270 -24.55 25.82 -6.13
C TYR A 270 -24.47 26.91 -7.21
N ALA A 271 -23.27 27.23 -7.69
CA ALA A 271 -23.09 28.21 -8.76
C ALA A 271 -23.75 27.76 -10.07
N LEU A 272 -23.62 26.49 -10.43
CA LEU A 272 -24.28 25.92 -11.62
C LEU A 272 -25.81 25.97 -11.50
N ASP A 273 -26.36 25.65 -10.34
CA ASP A 273 -27.81 25.74 -10.09
C ASP A 273 -28.32 27.19 -10.17
N GLN A 274 -27.57 28.14 -9.62
CA GLN A 274 -27.88 29.57 -9.75
C GLN A 274 -27.89 30.03 -11.21
N MET A 275 -26.87 29.65 -12.00
CA MET A 275 -26.82 29.96 -13.43
C MET A 275 -27.99 29.33 -14.19
N ARG A 276 -28.36 28.09 -13.89
CA ARG A 276 -29.51 27.42 -14.51
C ARG A 276 -30.80 28.20 -14.24
N ARG A 277 -31.05 28.60 -12.98
CA ARG A 277 -32.23 29.41 -12.62
C ARG A 277 -32.26 30.75 -13.36
N GLU A 278 -31.12 31.41 -13.49
CA GLU A 278 -31.02 32.67 -14.24
C GLU A 278 -31.37 32.48 -15.72
N VAL A 279 -30.82 31.46 -16.37
CA VAL A 279 -31.11 31.13 -17.77
C VAL A 279 -32.59 30.81 -17.98
N ASP A 280 -33.18 30.01 -17.09
CA ASP A 280 -34.60 29.67 -17.16
C ASP A 280 -35.49 30.92 -16.98
N ASN A 281 -35.11 31.83 -16.09
CA ASN A 281 -35.83 33.10 -15.91
C ASN A 281 -35.73 33.99 -17.15
N ARG A 282 -34.55 34.10 -17.78
CA ARG A 282 -34.38 34.85 -19.03
C ARG A 282 -35.22 34.24 -20.15
N ARG A 283 -35.23 32.92 -20.29
CA ARG A 283 -36.05 32.23 -21.30
C ARG A 283 -37.54 32.54 -21.13
N ARG A 284 -38.06 32.47 -19.90
CA ARG A 284 -39.47 32.82 -19.62
C ARG A 284 -39.79 34.28 -19.95
N ALA A 285 -38.86 35.19 -19.65
CA ALA A 285 -39.03 36.61 -19.98
C ALA A 285 -39.03 36.84 -21.50
N GLU A 286 -38.16 36.16 -22.24
CA GLU A 286 -38.13 36.19 -23.71
C GLU A 286 -39.41 35.62 -24.33
N GLU A 287 -39.92 34.50 -23.80
CA GLU A 287 -41.20 33.90 -24.22
C GLU A 287 -42.36 34.88 -24.00
N HIS A 288 -42.47 35.49 -22.82
CA HIS A 288 -43.49 36.48 -22.52
C HIS A 288 -43.37 37.75 -23.41
N ALA A 289 -42.14 38.19 -23.69
CA ALA A 289 -41.93 39.32 -24.61
C ALA A 289 -42.37 39.00 -26.05
N ARG A 290 -42.12 37.77 -26.52
CA ARG A 290 -42.61 37.31 -27.82
C ARG A 290 -44.14 37.23 -27.86
N GLU A 291 -44.78 36.77 -26.79
CA GLU A 291 -46.25 36.76 -26.70
C GLU A 291 -46.84 38.17 -26.80
N LEU A 292 -46.29 39.13 -26.05
CA LEU A 292 -46.69 40.54 -26.14
C LEU A 292 -46.47 41.13 -27.53
N GLN A 293 -45.37 40.79 -28.19
CA GLN A 293 -45.09 41.24 -29.55
C GLN A 293 -46.14 40.70 -30.54
N ILE A 294 -46.46 39.40 -30.45
CA ILE A 294 -47.50 38.77 -31.27
C ILE A 294 -48.86 39.44 -31.05
N ASP A 295 -49.23 39.71 -29.80
CA ASP A 295 -50.52 40.33 -29.49
C ASP A 295 -50.60 41.79 -29.95
N LEU A 296 -49.49 42.52 -29.87
CA LEU A 296 -49.39 43.88 -30.41
C LEU A 296 -49.50 43.87 -31.94
N GLU A 297 -48.82 42.95 -32.63
CA GLU A 297 -48.93 42.78 -34.08
C GLU A 297 -50.36 42.43 -34.51
N LYS A 298 -51.04 41.52 -33.79
CA LYS A 298 -52.47 41.22 -34.02
C LYS A 298 -53.35 42.46 -33.83
N PHE A 299 -53.10 43.23 -32.77
CA PHE A 299 -53.84 44.46 -32.48
C PHE A 299 -53.65 45.49 -33.60
N THR A 300 -52.40 45.74 -34.02
CA THR A 300 -52.08 46.63 -35.15
C THR A 300 -52.74 46.17 -36.45
N ARG A 301 -52.75 44.87 -36.73
CA ARG A 301 -53.39 44.30 -37.92
C ARG A 301 -54.91 44.48 -37.89
N SER A 302 -55.54 44.28 -36.73
CA SER A 302 -56.98 44.50 -36.52
C SER A 302 -57.36 45.96 -36.75
N MET A 303 -56.58 46.90 -36.20
CA MET A 303 -56.79 48.34 -36.39
C MET A 303 -56.62 48.77 -37.85
N SER A 304 -55.56 48.32 -38.52
CA SER A 304 -55.32 48.67 -39.93
C SER A 304 -56.42 48.18 -40.87
N GLY A 305 -57.01 47.01 -40.60
CA GLY A 305 -58.12 46.46 -41.38
C GLY A 305 -59.41 47.29 -41.33
N HIS A 306 -59.63 48.06 -40.27
CA HIS A 306 -60.82 48.93 -40.16
C HIS A 306 -60.72 50.20 -41.01
N TYR A 307 -59.52 50.71 -41.30
CA TYR A 307 -59.35 51.93 -42.09
C TYR A 307 -59.50 51.74 -43.61
N GLN A 308 -59.55 50.50 -44.11
CA GLN A 308 -59.71 50.23 -45.56
C GLN A 308 -61.15 49.93 -46.00
N ARG A 309 -62.13 49.91 -45.09
CA ARG A 309 -63.54 49.62 -45.42
C ARG A 309 -64.48 50.83 -45.32
N SER A 310 -63.95 52.04 -45.35
CA SER A 310 -64.76 53.22 -45.61
C SER A 310 -64.95 53.33 -47.13
N PRO A 311 -66.12 52.98 -47.71
CA PRO A 311 -66.36 53.26 -49.11
C PRO A 311 -66.19 54.76 -49.31
N SER A 312 -65.34 55.13 -50.27
CA SER A 312 -65.19 56.53 -50.69
C SER A 312 -66.59 57.06 -51.04
N PRO A 313 -67.08 58.12 -50.38
CA PRO A 313 -68.44 58.62 -50.59
C PRO A 313 -68.58 59.42 -51.89
N TYR A 314 -67.63 59.32 -52.82
CA TYR A 314 -67.64 60.01 -54.11
C TYR A 314 -67.80 59.00 -55.24
N TYR A 315 -69.03 58.54 -55.43
CA TYR A 315 -69.56 58.09 -56.72
C TYR A 315 -71.06 58.41 -56.77
#